data_AF-A0A327HSN8-F1
#
_entry.id   AF-A0A327HSN8-F1
#
_cell.length_a   1.000
_cell.length_b   1.000
_cell.length_c   1.000
_cell.angle_alpha   90.00
_cell.angle_beta   90.00
_cell.angle_gamma   90.00
#
_symmetry.space_group_name_H-M   'P 1'
#
loop_
_entity.id
_entity.type
_entity.pdbx_description
1 polymer ?
#
loop_
_entity_poly.entity_id
_entity_poly.type
_entity_poly.pdbx_seq_one_letter_code
_entity_poly.pdbx_strand_id
1 'polypeptide(L)' 'MPLVDARSTSFPCPDCGYSIGRSRQCRLQGVAYVCAECGFQGP' A
#
# COMPACT_ATOMS: atom_id res chain seq x y z
N MET A 1 17.29 14.86 4.00
CA MET A 1 17.38 13.39 3.87
C MET A 1 16.04 12.91 3.34
N PRO A 2 15.95 12.34 2.12
CA PRO A 2 14.66 11.88 1.63
C PRO A 2 14.24 10.67 2.49
N LEU A 3 13.09 10.82 3.15
CA LEU A 3 12.44 9.87 4.06
C LEU A 3 11.89 8.65 3.29
N VAL A 4 12.69 8.04 2.42
CA VAL A 4 12.30 6.81 1.74
C VAL A 4 12.63 5.66 2.69
N ASP A 5 11.68 5.37 3.57
CA ASP A 5 11.72 4.21 4.46
C ASP A 5 11.93 2.95 3.61
N ALA A 6 13.11 2.33 3.70
CA ALA A 6 13.54 1.18 2.89
C ALA A 6 12.72 -0.11 3.13
N ARG A 7 11.56 -0.02 3.81
CA ARG A 7 10.66 -1.14 4.12
C ARG A 7 9.26 -0.95 3.55
N SER A 8 9.17 -0.22 2.44
CA SER A 8 8.01 -0.25 1.54
C SER A 8 7.86 -1.66 0.97
N THR A 9 6.68 -2.27 1.13
CA THR A 9 6.33 -3.54 0.49
C THR A 9 5.40 -3.25 -0.67
N SER A 10 5.60 -3.95 -1.78
CA SER A 10 4.67 -3.91 -2.92
C SER A 10 3.94 -5.25 -2.99
N PHE A 11 2.63 -5.21 -3.18
CA PHE A 11 1.83 -6.42 -3.38
C PHE A 11 0.75 -6.15 -4.45
N PRO A 12 0.35 -7.18 -5.20
CA PRO A 12 -0.74 -7.03 -6.17
C PRO A 12 -2.09 -6.90 -5.44
N CYS A 13 -2.95 -6.03 -5.96
CA CYS A 13 -4.33 -5.90 -5.51
C CYS A 13 -5.08 -7.22 -5.75
N PRO A 14 -5.87 -7.73 -4.79
CA PRO A 14 -6.63 -8.97 -4.96
C PRO A 14 -7.79 -8.86 -5.97
N ASP A 15 -8.24 -7.64 -6.27
CA ASP A 15 -9.39 -7.39 -7.14
C ASP A 15 -8.97 -7.20 -8.61
N CYS A 16 -7.98 -6.33 -8.86
CA CYS A 16 -7.53 -6.00 -10.22
C CYS A 16 -6.08 -6.41 -10.55
N GLY A 17 -5.29 -6.86 -9.57
CA GLY A 17 -3.88 -7.21 -9.77
C GLY A 17 -2.91 -6.02 -9.79
N TYR A 18 -3.38 -4.79 -9.60
CA TYR A 18 -2.51 -3.59 -9.61
C TYR A 18 -1.46 -3.63 -8.50
N SER A 19 -0.23 -3.19 -8.79
CA SER A 19 0.85 -3.17 -7.80
C SER A 19 0.67 -2.02 -6.80
N ILE A 20 0.31 -2.36 -5.57
CA ILE A 20 0.10 -1.42 -4.47
C ILE A 20 1.36 -1.40 -3.59
N GLY A 21 2.01 -0.24 -3.53
CA GLY A 21 3.13 0.01 -2.63
C GLY A 21 2.66 0.58 -1.29
N ARG A 22 3.04 -0.05 -0.17
CA ARG A 22 2.73 0.42 1.18
C ARG A 22 3.98 0.54 2.05
N SER A 23 4.14 1.71 2.66
CA SER A 23 5.18 1.96 3.67
C SER A 23 4.94 1.13 4.94
N ARG A 24 6.02 0.79 5.66
CA ARG A 24 5.92 0.06 6.93
C ARG A 24 5.05 0.77 7.97
N GLN A 25 5.14 2.10 8.04
CA GLN A 25 4.37 2.90 9.00
C GLN A 25 2.87 2.73 8.77
N CYS A 26 2.38 2.85 7.54
CA CYS A 26 0.97 2.68 7.22
C CYS A 26 0.46 1.26 7.55
N ARG A 27 1.32 0.23 7.39
CA ARG A 27 1.00 -1.16 7.81
C ARG A 27 0.91 -1.30 9.32
N LEU A 28 1.84 -0.70 10.07
CA LEU A 28 1.85 -0.75 11.54
C LEU A 28 0.70 0.06 12.16
N GLN A 29 0.30 1.15 11.52
CA GLN A 29 -0.81 2.00 11.96
C GLN A 29 -2.17 1.48 11.47
N GLY A 30 -2.23 0.42 10.66
CA GLY A 30 -3.49 -0.10 10.10
C GLY A 30 -4.25 0.95 9.29
N VAL A 31 -3.53 1.86 8.63
CA VAL A 31 -4.14 2.91 7.82
C VAL A 31 -4.80 2.23 6.63
N ALA A 32 -6.07 2.49 6.32
CA ALA A 32 -6.67 1.91 5.13
C ALA A 32 -5.95 2.39 3.85
N TYR A 33 -5.74 1.50 2.89
CA TYR A 33 -5.25 1.86 1.55
C TYR A 33 -6.36 1.74 0.53
N VAL A 34 -6.32 2.60 -0.48
CA VAL A 34 -7.26 2.57 -1.60
C VAL A 34 -6.49 2.24 -2.87
N CYS A 35 -6.95 1.24 -3.61
CA CYS A 35 -6.40 0.93 -4.92
C CYS A 35 -6.74 2.06 -5.91
N ALA A 36 -5.74 2.57 -6.64
CA ALA A 36 -5.94 3.64 -7.60
C ALA A 36 -6.71 3.22 -8.87
N GLU A 37 -6.73 1.92 -9.18
CA GLU A 37 -7.38 1.38 -10.39
C GLU A 37 -8.85 1.03 -10.13
N CYS A 38 -9.15 0.21 -9.12
CA CYS A 38 -10.50 -0.28 -8.85
C CYS A 38 -11.18 0.41 -7.67
N GLY A 39 -10.47 1.23 -6.88
CA GLY A 39 -11.02 1.86 -5.68
C GLY A 39 -11.15 0.92 -4.47
N PHE A 40 -10.59 -0.30 -4.54
CA PHE A 40 -10.64 -1.25 -3.43
C PHE A 40 -9.99 -0.68 -2.17
N GLN A 41 -10.77 -0.59 -1.08
CA GLN A 41 -10.29 -0.10 0.20
C GLN A 41 -9.96 -1.27 1.13
N GLY A 42 -8.67 -1.51 1.36
CA GLY A 42 -8.15 -2.53 2.28
C GLY A 42 -7.55 -1.93 3.55
N PRO A 43 -7.33 -2.74 4.60
CA PRO A 43 -6.67 -2.32 5.85
C PRO A 43 -5.15 -2.09 5.70
#